data_AF-A0A2E4IFV8-F1
#
_entry.id   AF-A0A2E4IFV8-F1
#
_cell.length_a   1.000
_cell.length_b   1.000
_cell.length_c   1.000
_cell.angle_alpha   90.00
_cell.angle_beta   90.00
_cell.angle_gamma   90.00
#
_symmetry.space_group_name_H-M   'P 1'
#
loop_
_entity.id
_entity.type
_entity.pdbx_description
1 polymer ?
#
loop_
_entity_poly.entity_id
_entity_poly.type
_entity_poly.pdbx_seq_one_letter_code
_entity_poly.pdbx_strand_id
1 'polypeptide(L)'
;MEEIVKEFIKTFRSETSQKDTEHVIFHGCWDWHSSVHGHWALLESAHLVKDKENLEWVTERLQSNNMEEELQYLRDHPEFEMPYGRAWYLRLMMRLEQITKFGDYKCLVQEIALDLREWIENSMRDPSISEYKNPSWAMIQLYDWATHFEDSETVNWVIEKTKENFLEPKVSMDLDREGKGEFFSLWGLQTYLIHTALGAEELSKWLEDDYNLDVVKDLNTDHHL
;
A
#
# COMPACT_ATOMS: atom_id res chain seq x y z
N MET A 1 11.68 11.91 19.80
CA MET A 1 10.93 11.45 18.61
C MET A 1 11.67 11.82 17.34
N GLU A 2 11.97 13.09 17.08
CA GLU A 2 12.73 13.52 15.89
C GLU A 2 14.11 12.83 15.74
N GLU A 3 14.88 12.70 16.82
CA GLU A 3 16.17 11.99 16.80
C GLU A 3 16.04 10.51 16.39
N ILE A 4 14.99 9.84 16.86
CA ILE A 4 14.70 8.45 16.49
C ILE A 4 14.40 8.34 15.00
N VAL A 5 13.59 9.26 14.46
CA VAL A 5 13.28 9.31 13.02
C VAL A 5 14.54 9.54 12.19
N LYS A 6 15.45 10.40 12.66
CA LYS A 6 16.75 10.64 11.99
C LYS A 6 17.64 9.39 11.98
N GLU A 7 17.62 8.56 13.01
CA GLU A 7 18.34 7.27 12.97
C GLU A 7 17.71 6.30 11.96
N PHE A 8 16.37 6.23 11.89
CA PHE A 8 15.69 5.40 10.89
C PHE A 8 15.97 5.86 9.45
N ILE A 9 16.03 7.18 9.19
CA ILE A 9 16.42 7.74 7.88
C ILE A 9 17.77 7.18 7.42
N LYS A 10 18.76 7.07 8.32
CA LYS A 10 20.07 6.51 7.97
C LYS A 10 19.96 5.05 7.53
N THR A 11 19.16 4.25 8.23
CA THR A 11 18.92 2.85 7.87
C THR A 11 18.23 2.77 6.51
N PHE A 12 17.09 3.43 6.32
CA PHE A 12 16.37 3.38 5.05
C PHE A 12 17.24 3.86 3.88
N ARG A 13 18.01 4.92 4.10
CA ARG A 13 18.94 5.43 3.09
C ARG A 13 20.06 4.43 2.78
N SER A 14 20.61 3.76 3.78
CA SER A 14 21.64 2.74 3.58
C SER A 14 21.11 1.58 2.73
N GLU A 15 19.97 0.99 3.13
CA GLU A 15 19.37 -0.16 2.46
C GLU A 15 18.96 0.19 1.02
N THR A 16 18.16 1.24 0.82
CA THR A 16 17.67 1.65 -0.52
C THR A 16 18.76 2.12 -1.48
N SER A 17 20.01 2.22 -1.04
CA SER A 17 21.17 2.57 -1.86
C SER A 17 22.03 1.37 -2.27
N GLN A 18 21.86 0.20 -1.64
CA GLN A 18 22.59 -1.02 -2.02
C GLN A 18 22.14 -1.47 -3.40
N LYS A 19 23.00 -2.12 -4.20
CA LYS A 19 22.62 -2.70 -5.49
C LYS A 19 22.89 -4.19 -5.51
N ASP A 20 21.85 -4.96 -5.23
CA ASP A 20 21.89 -6.41 -5.00
C ASP A 20 20.94 -7.21 -5.92
N THR A 21 20.12 -6.53 -6.73
CA THR A 21 19.25 -7.13 -7.74
C THR A 21 19.42 -6.46 -9.11
N GLU A 22 18.72 -6.98 -10.12
CA GLU A 22 18.68 -6.42 -11.48
C GLU A 22 17.68 -5.24 -11.60
N HIS A 23 16.83 -5.01 -10.59
CA HIS A 23 15.98 -3.82 -10.55
C HIS A 23 16.85 -2.56 -10.49
N VAL A 24 16.37 -1.46 -11.07
CA VAL A 24 17.17 -0.23 -11.24
C VAL A 24 16.87 0.83 -10.19
N ILE A 25 15.69 0.79 -9.59
CA ILE A 25 15.27 1.65 -8.48
C ILE A 25 14.94 0.80 -7.25
N PHE A 26 14.14 -0.24 -7.42
CA PHE A 26 13.59 -0.98 -6.27
C PHE A 26 14.47 -2.19 -5.93
N HIS A 27 15.58 -1.89 -5.26
CA HIS A 27 16.62 -2.84 -4.88
C HIS A 27 17.22 -2.45 -3.51
N GLY A 28 18.06 -3.31 -2.94
CA GLY A 28 18.73 -3.07 -1.65
C GLY A 28 17.89 -3.40 -0.41
N CYS A 29 16.78 -4.11 -0.60
CA CYS A 29 15.96 -4.69 0.46
C CYS A 29 15.70 -6.16 0.09
N TRP A 30 15.08 -6.91 1.02
CA TRP A 30 14.83 -8.35 0.85
C TRP A 30 14.18 -8.70 -0.50
N ASP A 31 13.21 -7.90 -0.93
CA ASP A 31 12.56 -7.99 -2.23
C ASP A 31 12.11 -6.60 -2.76
N TRP A 32 11.49 -6.60 -3.93
CA TRP A 32 11.07 -5.39 -4.64
C TRP A 32 10.09 -4.55 -3.81
N HIS A 33 9.02 -5.14 -3.27
CA HIS A 33 8.05 -4.37 -2.47
C HIS A 33 8.63 -3.90 -1.13
N SER A 34 9.53 -4.65 -0.51
CA SER A 34 10.26 -4.19 0.68
C SER A 34 11.09 -2.95 0.35
N SER A 35 11.69 -2.89 -0.84
CA SER A 35 12.36 -1.68 -1.32
C SER A 35 11.36 -0.54 -1.55
N VAL A 36 10.18 -0.79 -2.11
CA VAL A 36 9.12 0.23 -2.22
C VAL A 36 8.75 0.78 -0.83
N HIS A 37 8.60 -0.08 0.18
CA HIS A 37 8.37 0.35 1.57
C HIS A 37 9.51 1.20 2.10
N GLY A 38 10.76 0.80 1.85
CA GLY A 38 11.96 1.54 2.26
C GLY A 38 12.00 2.95 1.65
N HIS A 39 11.67 3.08 0.37
CA HIS A 39 11.58 4.38 -0.31
C HIS A 39 10.43 5.22 0.24
N TRP A 40 9.25 4.63 0.48
CA TRP A 40 8.12 5.33 1.08
C TRP A 40 8.42 5.81 2.50
N ALA A 41 9.03 4.95 3.32
CA ALA A 41 9.43 5.29 4.69
C ALA A 41 10.49 6.39 4.71
N LEU A 42 11.48 6.35 3.81
CA LEU A 42 12.47 7.41 3.65
C LEU A 42 11.81 8.74 3.24
N LEU A 43 10.91 8.71 2.27
CA LEU A 43 10.18 9.88 1.79
C LEU A 43 9.35 10.53 2.90
N GLU A 44 8.54 9.75 3.62
CA GLU A 44 7.70 10.25 4.72
C GLU A 44 8.53 10.76 5.90
N SER A 45 9.55 10.00 6.32
CA SER A 45 10.39 10.38 7.46
C SER A 45 11.21 11.64 7.18
N ALA A 46 11.82 11.75 5.99
CA ALA A 46 12.55 12.94 5.58
C ALA A 46 11.63 14.16 5.49
N HIS A 47 10.42 13.99 4.94
CA HIS A 47 9.42 15.07 4.91
C HIS A 47 8.99 15.51 6.32
N LEU A 48 8.70 14.54 7.21
CA LEU A 48 8.25 14.79 8.59
C LEU A 48 9.25 15.64 9.38
N VAL A 49 10.55 15.34 9.28
CA VAL A 49 11.61 16.07 10.01
C VAL A 49 12.25 17.19 9.19
N LYS A 50 11.72 17.47 7.99
CA LYS A 50 12.22 18.49 7.05
C LYS A 50 13.70 18.30 6.67
N ASP A 51 14.12 17.05 6.56
CA ASP A 51 15.45 16.68 6.05
C ASP A 51 15.48 16.84 4.53
N LYS A 52 16.02 17.97 4.07
CA LYS A 52 16.05 18.31 2.66
C LYS A 52 16.96 17.40 1.84
N GLU A 53 18.08 16.95 2.41
CA GLU A 53 19.06 16.13 1.68
C GLU A 53 18.49 14.75 1.35
N ASN A 54 17.88 14.11 2.34
CA ASN A 54 17.26 12.80 2.13
C ASN A 54 15.99 12.90 1.28
N LEU A 55 15.22 13.98 1.44
CA LEU A 55 14.04 14.22 0.62
C LEU A 55 14.41 14.44 -0.86
N GLU A 56 15.43 15.26 -1.14
CA GLU A 56 15.91 15.52 -2.50
C GLU A 56 16.38 14.22 -3.15
N TRP A 57 17.24 13.45 -2.48
CA TRP A 57 17.74 12.20 -3.04
C TRP A 57 16.65 11.18 -3.38
N VAL A 58 15.69 10.95 -2.48
CA VAL A 58 14.63 9.96 -2.75
C VAL A 58 13.73 10.47 -3.89
N THR A 59 13.49 11.77 -3.96
CA THR A 59 12.72 12.36 -5.06
C THR A 59 13.45 12.25 -6.39
N GLU A 60 14.73 12.61 -6.47
CA GLU A 60 15.53 12.49 -7.70
C GLU A 60 15.58 11.05 -8.21
N ARG A 61 15.71 10.09 -7.29
CA ARG A 61 15.73 8.66 -7.62
C ARG A 61 14.39 8.21 -8.22
N LEU A 62 13.27 8.53 -7.57
CA LEU A 62 11.94 8.15 -8.03
C LEU A 62 11.47 8.92 -9.27
N GLN A 63 12.04 10.09 -9.54
CA GLN A 63 11.77 10.92 -10.71
C GLN A 63 12.76 10.68 -11.86
N SER A 64 13.71 9.78 -11.68
CA SER A 64 14.74 9.48 -12.69
C SER A 64 14.15 8.75 -13.90
N ASN A 65 14.87 8.82 -15.03
CA ASN A 65 14.54 8.05 -16.23
C ASN A 65 14.56 6.52 -16.02
N ASN A 66 15.17 6.05 -14.93
CA ASN A 66 15.17 4.62 -14.56
C ASN A 66 13.77 4.11 -14.17
N MET A 67 12.84 5.02 -13.84
CA MET A 67 11.46 4.62 -13.52
C MET A 67 10.77 3.96 -14.71
N GLU A 68 11.08 4.38 -15.94
CA GLU A 68 10.51 3.76 -17.14
C GLU A 68 10.94 2.30 -17.29
N GLU A 69 12.16 1.95 -16.86
CA GLU A 69 12.65 0.57 -16.88
C GLU A 69 11.98 -0.29 -15.81
N GLU A 70 11.70 0.25 -14.61
CA GLU A 70 10.86 -0.43 -13.62
C GLU A 70 9.44 -0.67 -14.16
N LEU A 71 8.83 0.33 -14.78
CA LEU A 71 7.50 0.20 -15.38
C LEU A 71 7.49 -0.82 -16.51
N GLN A 72 8.51 -0.81 -17.38
CA GLN A 72 8.65 -1.81 -18.43
C GLN A 72 8.77 -3.22 -17.86
N TYR A 73 9.50 -3.41 -16.76
CA TYR A 73 9.57 -4.71 -16.08
C TYR A 73 8.19 -5.17 -15.61
N LEU A 74 7.39 -4.28 -15.02
CA LEU A 74 6.02 -4.60 -14.58
C LEU A 74 5.08 -4.94 -15.74
N ARG A 75 5.25 -4.29 -16.90
CA ARG A 75 4.51 -4.60 -18.13
C ARG A 75 4.84 -5.99 -18.67
N ASP A 76 6.13 -6.33 -18.67
CA ASP A 76 6.62 -7.63 -19.16
C ASP A 76 6.25 -8.78 -18.20
N HIS A 77 5.97 -8.45 -16.92
CA HIS A 77 5.61 -9.40 -15.87
C HIS A 77 4.30 -9.01 -15.17
N PRO A 78 3.13 -9.17 -15.83
CA PRO A 78 1.84 -8.64 -15.34
C PRO A 78 1.40 -9.20 -13.97
N GLU A 79 1.81 -10.42 -13.62
CA GLU A 79 1.51 -11.04 -12.31
C GLU A 79 2.48 -10.61 -11.20
N PHE A 80 3.62 -9.98 -11.55
CA PHE A 80 4.63 -9.60 -10.57
C PHE A 80 4.10 -8.52 -9.63
N GLU A 81 4.31 -8.76 -8.33
CA GLU A 81 3.94 -7.87 -7.21
C GLU A 81 2.44 -7.53 -7.13
N MET A 82 1.60 -8.33 -7.78
CA MET A 82 0.15 -8.19 -7.76
C MET A 82 -0.47 -8.91 -6.56
N PRO A 83 -1.44 -8.30 -5.84
CA PRO A 83 -1.79 -6.88 -5.85
C PRO A 83 -0.95 -6.03 -4.89
N TYR A 84 -0.24 -6.66 -3.95
CA TYR A 84 0.31 -5.97 -2.78
C TYR A 84 1.40 -4.95 -3.10
N GLY A 85 2.47 -5.36 -3.78
CA GLY A 85 3.57 -4.47 -4.11
C GLY A 85 3.12 -3.35 -5.04
N ARG A 86 2.24 -3.65 -6.01
CA ARG A 86 1.64 -2.63 -6.88
C ARG A 86 0.79 -1.62 -6.11
N ALA A 87 0.03 -2.04 -5.10
CA ALA A 87 -0.71 -1.12 -4.24
C ALA A 87 0.23 -0.21 -3.43
N TRP A 88 1.35 -0.74 -2.92
CA TRP A 88 2.37 0.08 -2.27
C TRP A 88 3.07 1.06 -3.21
N TYR A 89 3.27 0.67 -4.47
CA TYR A 89 3.77 1.57 -5.49
C TYR A 89 2.79 2.74 -5.73
N LEU A 90 1.49 2.48 -5.82
CA LEU A 90 0.46 3.54 -5.89
C LEU A 90 0.61 4.52 -4.71
N ARG A 91 0.73 3.98 -3.48
CA ARG A 91 0.91 4.79 -2.27
C ARG A 91 2.17 5.65 -2.32
N LEU A 92 3.29 5.07 -2.74
CA LEU A 92 4.57 5.76 -2.87
C LEU A 92 4.48 6.92 -3.86
N MET A 93 3.97 6.65 -5.06
CA MET A 93 3.93 7.66 -6.13
C MET A 93 2.91 8.76 -5.86
N MET A 94 1.75 8.43 -5.28
CA MET A 94 0.80 9.43 -4.79
C MET A 94 1.46 10.33 -3.75
N ARG A 95 2.21 9.75 -2.80
CA ARG A 95 2.86 10.55 -1.76
C ARG A 95 3.97 11.45 -2.32
N LEU A 96 4.74 10.94 -3.28
CA LEU A 96 5.75 11.71 -3.99
C LEU A 96 5.15 12.93 -4.68
N GLU A 97 4.04 12.74 -5.42
CA GLU A 97 3.29 13.84 -6.04
C GLU A 97 2.90 14.88 -4.98
N GLN A 98 2.26 14.47 -3.89
CA GLN A 98 1.75 15.40 -2.88
C GLN A 98 2.84 16.28 -2.25
N ILE A 99 4.05 15.73 -2.10
CA ILE A 99 5.19 16.44 -1.51
C ILE A 99 5.84 17.37 -2.53
N THR A 100 6.08 16.87 -3.75
CA THR A 100 6.83 17.59 -4.79
C THR A 100 5.96 18.58 -5.56
N LYS A 101 4.66 18.33 -5.64
CA LYS A 101 3.65 19.07 -6.41
C LYS A 101 4.05 19.27 -7.87
N PHE A 102 4.79 18.31 -8.42
CA PHE A 102 5.45 18.44 -9.72
C PHE A 102 5.29 17.16 -10.51
N GLY A 103 4.83 17.24 -11.76
CA GLY A 103 4.85 16.13 -12.71
C GLY A 103 3.47 15.59 -13.11
N ASP A 104 3.39 15.06 -14.33
CA ASP A 104 2.25 14.26 -14.82
C ASP A 104 2.45 12.78 -14.40
N TYR A 105 2.56 12.55 -13.08
CA TYR A 105 2.66 11.18 -12.55
C TYR A 105 1.38 10.38 -12.74
N LYS A 106 0.27 11.06 -13.05
CA LYS A 106 -0.99 10.40 -13.36
C LYS A 106 -0.77 9.38 -14.46
N CYS A 107 -0.12 9.74 -15.57
CA CYS A 107 0.15 8.81 -16.66
C CYS A 107 1.02 7.61 -16.24
N LEU A 108 2.06 7.83 -15.41
CA LEU A 108 2.98 6.78 -14.96
C LEU A 108 2.33 5.76 -14.01
N VAL A 109 1.34 6.21 -13.24
CA VAL A 109 0.71 5.41 -12.20
C VAL A 109 -0.65 4.85 -12.65
N GLN A 110 -1.28 5.47 -13.65
CA GLN A 110 -2.59 5.08 -14.16
C GLN A 110 -2.59 3.67 -14.72
N GLU A 111 -1.55 3.26 -15.44
CA GLU A 111 -1.43 1.89 -15.95
C GLU A 111 -1.47 0.86 -14.81
N ILE A 112 -0.68 1.08 -13.76
CA ILE A 112 -0.65 0.20 -12.58
C ILE A 112 -2.00 0.19 -11.85
N ALA A 113 -2.67 1.34 -11.76
CA ALA A 113 -4.01 1.43 -11.16
C ALA A 113 -5.05 0.64 -11.97
N LEU A 114 -5.00 0.71 -13.31
CA LEU A 114 -5.90 -0.04 -14.19
C LEU A 114 -5.61 -1.55 -14.13
N ASP A 115 -4.34 -1.96 -14.11
CA ASP A 115 -3.95 -3.36 -13.94
C ASP A 115 -4.45 -3.93 -12.60
N LEU A 116 -4.33 -3.15 -11.52
CA LEU A 116 -4.88 -3.52 -10.21
C LEU A 116 -6.40 -3.67 -10.25
N ARG A 117 -7.10 -2.74 -10.90
CA ARG A 117 -8.55 -2.79 -11.07
C ARG A 117 -8.96 -4.05 -11.83
N GLU A 118 -8.29 -4.38 -12.93
CA GLU A 118 -8.54 -5.59 -13.72
C GLU A 118 -8.25 -6.87 -12.93
N TRP A 119 -7.10 -6.92 -12.24
CA TRP A 119 -6.75 -8.07 -11.41
C TRP A 119 -7.79 -8.31 -10.32
N ILE A 120 -8.25 -7.24 -9.67
CA ILE A 120 -9.30 -7.31 -8.65
C ILE A 120 -10.61 -7.82 -9.24
N GLU A 121 -11.07 -7.28 -10.37
CA GLU A 121 -12.31 -7.72 -11.02
C GLU A 121 -12.30 -9.24 -11.30
N ASN A 122 -11.14 -9.78 -11.65
CA ASN A 122 -10.97 -11.20 -11.99
C ASN A 122 -10.71 -12.12 -10.78
N SER A 123 -10.19 -11.59 -9.66
CA SER A 123 -9.74 -12.39 -8.51
C SER A 123 -10.64 -12.29 -7.28
N MET A 124 -11.46 -11.25 -7.18
CA MET A 124 -12.12 -10.86 -5.93
C MET A 124 -13.34 -11.71 -5.62
N ARG A 125 -13.30 -12.42 -4.48
CA ARG A 125 -14.52 -12.87 -3.75
C ARG A 125 -14.39 -12.94 -2.23
N ASP A 126 -13.20 -12.94 -1.64
CA ASP A 126 -13.05 -13.26 -0.21
C ASP A 126 -12.16 -12.26 0.54
N PRO A 127 -12.74 -11.38 1.40
CA PRO A 127 -11.99 -10.44 2.23
C PRO A 127 -11.17 -11.13 3.35
N SER A 128 -11.37 -12.43 3.59
CA SER A 128 -10.69 -13.19 4.64
C SER A 128 -9.38 -13.86 4.19
N ILE A 129 -8.98 -13.71 2.92
CA ILE A 129 -7.70 -14.21 2.43
C ILE A 129 -6.56 -13.47 3.14
N SER A 130 -5.61 -14.21 3.69
CA SER A 130 -4.44 -13.65 4.37
C SER A 130 -3.43 -13.05 3.38
N GLU A 131 -2.59 -12.15 3.90
CA GLU A 131 -1.32 -11.74 3.28
C GLU A 131 -1.43 -10.97 1.94
N TYR A 132 -0.39 -11.11 1.11
CA TYR A 132 -0.11 -10.36 -0.11
C TYR A 132 -1.21 -10.39 -1.18
N LYS A 133 -2.17 -11.31 -1.08
CA LYS A 133 -3.28 -11.44 -2.04
C LYS A 133 -4.59 -10.82 -1.55
N ASN A 134 -4.62 -10.24 -0.35
CA ASN A 134 -5.82 -9.60 0.16
C ASN A 134 -6.16 -8.35 -0.68
N PRO A 135 -7.37 -8.27 -1.26
CA PRO A 135 -7.75 -7.16 -2.14
C PRO A 135 -8.01 -5.85 -1.39
N SER A 136 -8.29 -5.86 -0.09
CA SER A 136 -8.70 -4.67 0.65
C SER A 136 -7.63 -3.59 0.63
N TRP A 137 -6.35 -3.95 0.83
CA TRP A 137 -5.25 -2.99 0.74
C TRP A 137 -5.18 -2.32 -0.64
N ALA A 138 -5.29 -3.12 -1.71
CA ALA A 138 -5.26 -2.60 -3.07
C ALA A 138 -6.46 -1.69 -3.38
N MET A 139 -7.66 -2.05 -2.92
CA MET A 139 -8.84 -1.19 -3.07
C MET A 139 -8.71 0.14 -2.33
N ILE A 140 -8.14 0.13 -1.12
CA ILE A 140 -7.87 1.36 -0.36
C ILE A 140 -6.91 2.26 -1.16
N GLN A 141 -5.81 1.70 -1.67
CA GLN A 141 -4.83 2.48 -2.43
C GLN A 141 -5.39 2.98 -3.77
N LEU A 142 -6.24 2.18 -4.43
CA LEU A 142 -6.97 2.61 -5.64
C LEU A 142 -7.93 3.76 -5.34
N TYR A 143 -8.67 3.71 -4.24
CA TYR A 143 -9.58 4.79 -3.85
C TYR A 143 -8.81 6.09 -3.58
N ASP A 144 -7.74 6.01 -2.79
CA ASP A 144 -6.90 7.17 -2.45
C ASP A 144 -6.28 7.77 -3.72
N TRP A 145 -5.69 6.93 -4.59
CA TRP A 145 -5.12 7.33 -5.87
C TRP A 145 -6.17 8.00 -6.78
N ALA A 146 -7.33 7.36 -6.94
CA ALA A 146 -8.37 7.84 -7.84
C ALA A 146 -8.97 9.17 -7.35
N THR A 147 -9.14 9.31 -6.03
CA THR A 147 -9.57 10.57 -5.41
C THR A 147 -8.53 11.66 -5.63
N HIS A 148 -7.26 11.35 -5.41
CA HIS A 148 -6.15 12.31 -5.56
C HIS A 148 -5.99 12.81 -7.00
N PHE A 149 -6.15 11.94 -8.00
CA PHE A 149 -6.02 12.28 -9.42
C PHE A 149 -7.36 12.59 -10.12
N GLU A 150 -8.43 12.79 -9.35
CA GLU A 150 -9.78 13.12 -9.85
C GLU A 150 -10.35 12.10 -10.86
N ASP A 151 -10.01 10.82 -10.71
CA ASP A 151 -10.59 9.72 -11.47
C ASP A 151 -11.91 9.25 -10.84
N SER A 152 -12.99 9.97 -11.15
CA SER A 152 -14.32 9.63 -10.65
C SER A 152 -14.84 8.25 -11.11
N GLU A 153 -14.35 7.70 -12.22
CA GLU A 153 -14.77 6.37 -12.67
C GLU A 153 -14.24 5.30 -11.71
N THR A 154 -12.94 5.35 -11.42
CA THR A 154 -12.30 4.40 -10.51
C THR A 154 -12.82 4.58 -9.07
N VAL A 155 -13.06 5.81 -8.60
CA VAL A 155 -13.69 6.05 -7.29
C VAL A 155 -15.05 5.35 -7.20
N ASN A 156 -15.93 5.57 -8.19
CA ASN A 156 -17.27 4.96 -8.20
C ASN A 156 -17.20 3.43 -8.27
N TRP A 157 -16.27 2.89 -9.05
CA TRP A 157 -16.06 1.45 -9.14
C TRP A 157 -15.61 0.86 -7.79
N VAL A 158 -14.66 1.50 -7.07
CA VAL A 158 -14.25 1.02 -5.74
C VAL A 158 -15.42 1.05 -4.75
N ILE A 159 -16.24 2.10 -4.78
CA ILE A 159 -17.45 2.22 -3.95
C ILE A 159 -18.43 1.07 -4.25
N GLU A 160 -18.69 0.79 -5.52
CA GLU A 160 -19.58 -0.29 -5.96
C GLU A 160 -19.05 -1.64 -5.48
N LYS A 161 -17.79 -1.97 -5.77
CA LYS A 161 -17.18 -3.24 -5.36
C LYS A 161 -17.09 -3.41 -3.85
N THR A 162 -16.89 -2.33 -3.11
CA THR A 162 -16.90 -2.36 -1.63
C THR A 162 -18.29 -2.75 -1.11
N LYS A 163 -19.35 -2.16 -1.65
CA LYS A 163 -20.74 -2.50 -1.28
C LYS A 163 -21.10 -3.94 -1.64
N GLU A 164 -20.66 -4.41 -2.80
CA GLU A 164 -20.96 -5.75 -3.29
C GLU A 164 -20.24 -6.86 -2.50
N ASN A 165 -18.98 -6.64 -2.11
CA ASN A 165 -18.10 -7.74 -1.68
C ASN A 165 -17.48 -7.57 -0.28
N PHE A 166 -17.58 -6.40 0.35
CA PHE A 166 -16.90 -6.12 1.63
C PHE A 166 -17.82 -5.74 2.77
N LEU A 167 -19.11 -5.53 2.53
CA LEU A 167 -20.07 -5.43 3.62
C LEU A 167 -20.41 -6.81 4.19
N GLU A 168 -20.41 -7.84 3.36
CA GLU A 168 -20.64 -9.24 3.75
C GLU A 168 -19.76 -10.20 2.92
N PRO A 169 -19.24 -11.30 3.52
CA PRO A 169 -19.33 -11.62 4.94
C PRO A 169 -18.45 -10.68 5.79
N LYS A 170 -18.88 -10.44 7.03
CA LYS A 170 -18.02 -9.77 8.01
C LYS A 170 -16.87 -10.69 8.42
N VAL A 171 -15.63 -10.24 8.20
CA VAL A 171 -14.43 -10.92 8.69
C VAL A 171 -14.48 -10.93 10.22
N SER A 172 -14.26 -12.07 10.85
CA SER A 172 -14.19 -12.15 12.31
C SER A 172 -12.88 -11.57 12.83
N MET A 173 -12.94 -10.77 13.89
CA MET A 173 -11.74 -10.30 14.63
C MET A 173 -10.88 -11.44 15.16
N ASP A 174 -11.45 -12.62 15.40
CA ASP A 174 -10.71 -13.76 15.91
C ASP A 174 -9.71 -14.31 14.89
N LEU A 175 -9.92 -14.06 13.58
CA LEU A 175 -8.95 -14.45 12.54
C LEU A 175 -7.60 -13.75 12.72
N ASP A 176 -7.59 -12.53 13.25
CA ASP A 176 -6.36 -11.78 13.57
C ASP A 176 -5.65 -12.36 14.81
N ARG A 177 -6.38 -13.09 15.67
CA ARG A 177 -5.83 -13.76 16.86
C ARG A 177 -5.35 -15.18 16.58
N GLU A 178 -5.95 -15.84 15.60
CA GLU A 178 -5.68 -17.23 15.21
C GLU A 178 -4.50 -17.38 14.23
N GLY A 179 -3.82 -16.29 13.90
CA GLY A 179 -2.61 -16.28 13.07
C GLY A 179 -2.86 -16.06 11.56
N LYS A 180 -4.11 -15.80 11.14
CA LYS A 180 -4.40 -15.49 9.73
C LYS A 180 -4.22 -14.01 9.39
N GLY A 181 -4.25 -13.12 10.39
CA GLY A 181 -4.05 -11.68 10.25
C GLY A 181 -2.69 -11.18 10.75
N GLU A 182 -1.65 -12.00 10.69
CA GLU A 182 -0.34 -11.69 11.30
C GLU A 182 0.42 -10.58 10.61
N PHE A 183 0.33 -10.52 9.28
CA PHE A 183 0.94 -9.45 8.50
C PHE A 183 0.04 -8.21 8.43
N PHE A 184 -1.24 -8.41 8.13
CA PHE A 184 -2.28 -7.39 8.23
C PHE A 184 -3.45 -7.89 9.04
N SER A 185 -3.98 -7.04 9.91
CA SER A 185 -5.31 -7.26 10.50
C SER A 185 -6.35 -7.30 9.39
N LEU A 186 -6.95 -8.47 9.16
CA LEU A 186 -7.95 -8.70 8.11
C LEU A 186 -9.25 -7.95 8.45
N TRP A 187 -9.65 -8.01 9.71
CA TRP A 187 -10.78 -7.23 10.20
C TRP A 187 -10.50 -5.73 10.07
N GLY A 188 -9.29 -5.29 10.43
CA GLY A 188 -8.85 -3.90 10.33
C GLY A 188 -8.79 -3.41 8.88
N LEU A 189 -8.33 -4.25 7.94
CA LEU A 189 -8.32 -3.92 6.51
C LEU A 189 -9.74 -3.78 5.93
N GLN A 190 -10.65 -4.69 6.26
CA GLN A 190 -12.06 -4.59 5.83
C GLN A 190 -12.70 -3.32 6.41
N THR A 191 -12.50 -3.08 7.71
CA THR A 191 -12.97 -1.87 8.42
C THR A 191 -12.43 -0.60 7.76
N TYR A 192 -11.13 -0.56 7.46
CA TYR A 192 -10.50 0.60 6.84
C TYR A 192 -10.99 0.83 5.42
N LEU A 193 -11.19 -0.23 4.62
CA LEU A 193 -11.78 -0.11 3.28
C LEU A 193 -13.20 0.45 3.34
N ILE A 194 -14.07 -0.05 4.23
CA ILE A 194 -15.44 0.44 4.38
C ILE A 194 -15.43 1.92 4.75
N HIS A 195 -14.60 2.32 5.71
CA HIS A 195 -14.46 3.73 6.07
C HIS A 195 -14.00 4.59 4.88
N THR A 196 -12.96 4.15 4.18
CA THR A 196 -12.35 4.89 3.06
C THR A 196 -13.33 5.04 1.90
N ALA A 197 -14.00 3.97 1.48
CA ALA A 197 -14.88 4.01 0.33
C ALA A 197 -16.29 4.52 0.64
N LEU A 198 -16.87 4.15 1.78
CA LEU A 198 -18.28 4.38 2.11
C LEU A 198 -18.50 5.44 3.19
N GLY A 199 -17.44 5.82 3.91
CA GLY A 199 -17.47 6.86 4.94
C GLY A 199 -17.84 6.34 6.33
N ALA A 200 -17.69 7.23 7.32
CA ALA A 200 -17.86 6.92 8.73
C ALA A 200 -19.30 6.51 9.12
N GLU A 201 -20.31 7.05 8.44
CA GLU A 201 -21.71 6.69 8.72
C GLU A 201 -21.99 5.22 8.37
N GLU A 202 -21.53 4.77 7.20
CA GLU A 202 -21.73 3.39 6.76
C GLU A 202 -20.88 2.42 7.59
N LEU A 203 -19.63 2.80 7.90
CA LEU A 203 -18.81 2.03 8.84
C LEU A 203 -19.53 1.85 10.18
N SER A 204 -20.13 2.92 10.73
CA SER A 204 -20.83 2.85 12.02
C SER A 204 -22.03 1.90 12.00
N LYS A 205 -22.72 1.75 10.86
CA LYS A 205 -23.81 0.77 10.70
C LYS A 205 -23.30 -0.66 10.54
N TRP A 206 -22.12 -0.81 9.93
CA TRP A 206 -21.48 -2.11 9.70
C TRP A 206 -20.87 -2.68 10.98
N LEU A 207 -20.35 -1.82 11.87
CA LEU A 207 -19.82 -2.21 13.16
C LEU A 207 -20.91 -2.83 14.07
N GLU A 208 -20.52 -3.82 14.85
CA GLU A 208 -21.31 -4.44 15.91
C GLU A 208 -21.17 -3.66 17.22
N ASP A 209 -22.16 -3.79 18.10
CA ASP A 209 -22.18 -3.06 19.38
C ASP A 209 -21.15 -3.60 20.40
N ASP A 210 -20.68 -4.84 20.25
CA ASP A 210 -19.79 -5.51 21.20
C ASP A 210 -18.59 -6.17 20.49
N TYR A 211 -17.44 -5.50 20.56
CA TYR A 211 -16.17 -6.02 20.07
C TYR A 211 -15.21 -6.26 21.23
N ASN A 212 -14.56 -7.43 21.24
CA ASN A 212 -13.42 -7.65 22.11
C ASN A 212 -12.20 -6.92 21.52
N LEU A 213 -11.84 -5.77 22.10
CA LEU A 213 -10.67 -4.96 21.72
C LEU A 213 -9.42 -5.25 22.57
N ASP A 214 -9.41 -6.38 23.30
CA ASP A 214 -8.24 -6.77 24.08
C ASP A 214 -7.03 -6.98 23.16
N VAL A 215 -5.89 -6.42 23.58
CA VAL A 215 -4.60 -6.59 22.90
C VAL A 215 -4.27 -8.09 22.82
N VAL A 216 -3.91 -8.56 21.61
CA VAL A 216 -3.41 -9.92 21.40
C VAL A 216 -2.06 -10.05 22.11
N LYS A 217 -2.01 -10.91 23.14
CA LYS A 217 -0.82 -11.10 23.98
C LYS A 217 0.04 -12.29 23.55
N ASP A 218 -0.59 -13.29 22.96
CA ASP A 218 0.06 -14.49 22.47
C ASP A 218 0.06 -14.43 20.94
N LEU A 219 1.11 -13.85 20.37
CA LEU A 219 1.39 -13.97 18.94
C LEU A 219 1.84 -15.41 18.71
N ASN A 220 0.90 -16.31 18.41
CA ASN A 220 1.22 -17.69 18.06
C ASN A 220 1.73 -17.74 16.62
N THR A 221 2.99 -17.39 16.37
CA THR A 221 3.80 -17.92 15.25
C THR A 221 5.24 -17.43 15.22
N ASP A 222 6.11 -18.32 14.77
CA ASP A 222 7.51 -18.08 14.40
C ASP A 222 7.63 -17.56 12.95
N HIS A 223 6.79 -16.61 12.51
CA HIS A 223 6.84 -16.14 11.12
C HIS A 223 7.78 -14.93 10.93
N HIS A 224 9.01 -15.30 10.53
CA HIS A 224 10.00 -14.55 9.74
C HIS A 224 10.69 -13.34 10.39
N LEU A 225 11.77 -13.65 11.11
CA LEU A 225 13.04 -12.91 11.02
C LEU A 225 13.68 -13.10 9.64
#